data_AF-A0A2A5RJD3-F1
#
_entry.id   AF-A0A2A5RJD3-F1
#
_cell.length_a   1.000
_cell.length_b   1.000
_cell.length_c   1.000
_cell.angle_alpha   90.00
_cell.angle_beta   90.00
_cell.angle_gamma   90.00
#
_symmetry.space_group_name_H-M   'P 1'
#
loop_
_entity.id
_entity.type
_entity.pdbx_description
1 polymer ?
#
loop_
_entity_poly.entity_id
_entity_poly.type
_entity_poly.pdbx_seq_one_letter_code
_entity_poly.pdbx_strand_id
1 'polypeptide(L)'
;MASKVEFAEILKNYAKTPLNQSLSKSAMEVLSIIAYKQPMTRLEIDLLRGVNSSGAITTLRAYDLIDKIGEVEAPGRPSLYATTEFFLDYIGINSLDELPEINEDDFAAEKQRLFTDTDLLLEEELED
;
A
#
# COMPACT_ATOMS: atom_id res chain seq x y z
N MET A 1 3.89 -25.72 -10.65
CA MET A 1 4.20 -26.72 -9.60
C MET A 1 3.23 -26.43 -8.46
N ALA A 2 2.52 -27.43 -7.93
CA ALA A 2 1.55 -27.23 -6.85
C ALA A 2 1.71 -28.32 -5.79
N SER A 3 1.36 -28.01 -4.54
CA SER A 3 1.41 -28.95 -3.44
C SER A 3 0.46 -30.13 -3.68
N LYS A 4 0.85 -31.33 -3.25
CA LYS A 4 0.02 -32.53 -3.35
C LYS A 4 -1.24 -32.41 -2.48
N VAL A 5 -2.32 -33.04 -2.91
CA VAL A 5 -3.65 -33.01 -2.26
C VAL A 5 -3.60 -33.51 -0.81
N GLU A 6 -2.70 -34.44 -0.50
CA GLU A 6 -2.47 -34.97 0.85
C GLU A 6 -2.08 -33.89 1.87
N PHE A 7 -1.52 -32.76 1.43
CA PHE A 7 -1.16 -31.64 2.31
C PHE A 7 -2.26 -30.59 2.45
N ALA A 8 -3.38 -30.72 1.72
CA ALA A 8 -4.41 -29.69 1.66
C ALA A 8 -4.99 -29.34 3.04
N GLU A 9 -5.22 -30.32 3.91
CA GLU A 9 -5.79 -30.11 5.24
C GLU A 9 -4.79 -29.43 6.21
N ILE A 10 -3.51 -29.79 6.11
CA ILE A 10 -2.42 -29.16 6.87
C ILE A 10 -2.28 -27.70 6.43
N LEU A 11 -2.25 -27.44 5.12
CA LEU A 11 -2.17 -26.09 4.57
C LEU A 11 -3.38 -25.24 4.94
N LYS A 12 -4.59 -25.84 4.92
CA LYS A 12 -5.82 -25.16 5.33
C LYS A 12 -5.82 -24.81 6.82
N ASN A 13 -5.24 -25.64 7.67
CA ASN A 13 -5.12 -25.35 9.10
C ASN A 13 -4.00 -24.33 9.40
N TYR A 14 -2.90 -24.37 8.66
CA TYR A 14 -1.85 -23.34 8.72
C TYR A 14 -2.41 -21.96 8.30
N ALA A 15 -3.20 -21.93 7.22
CA ALA A 15 -3.84 -20.71 6.71
C ALA A 15 -4.95 -20.14 7.63
N LYS A 16 -5.36 -20.85 8.70
CA LYS A 16 -6.37 -20.38 9.66
C LYS A 16 -5.80 -19.49 10.76
N THR A 17 -4.49 -19.53 11.03
CA THR A 17 -3.82 -18.45 11.76
C THR A 17 -4.06 -17.17 10.96
N PRO A 18 -4.40 -16.01 11.53
CA PRO A 18 -4.71 -14.83 10.73
C PRO A 18 -3.44 -14.39 9.97
N LEU A 19 -3.24 -14.97 8.78
CA LEU A 19 -2.23 -14.58 7.81
C LEU A 19 -2.55 -13.20 7.23
N ASN A 20 -3.79 -12.74 7.40
CA ASN A 20 -4.36 -11.63 6.66
C ASN A 20 -5.08 -10.67 7.60
N GLN A 21 -4.35 -9.90 8.41
CA GLN A 21 -4.86 -8.57 8.73
C GLN A 21 -4.65 -7.73 7.48
N SER A 22 -5.69 -7.67 6.63
CA SER A 22 -5.70 -6.79 5.47
C SER A 22 -5.25 -5.40 5.88
N LEU A 23 -4.30 -4.81 5.16
CA LEU A 23 -3.86 -3.45 5.43
C LEU A 23 -5.08 -2.53 5.43
N SER A 24 -5.17 -1.67 6.45
CA SER A 24 -6.17 -0.59 6.44
C SER A 24 -5.94 0.30 5.21
N LYS A 25 -6.98 1.01 4.74
CA LYS A 25 -6.86 1.98 3.64
C LYS A 25 -5.72 2.98 3.89
N SER A 26 -5.60 3.46 5.12
CA SER A 26 -4.53 4.39 5.55
C SER A 26 -3.13 3.77 5.43
N ALA A 27 -2.97 2.51 5.84
CA ALA A 27 -1.68 1.81 5.72
C ALA A 27 -1.33 1.51 4.26
N MET A 28 -2.31 1.12 3.46
CA MET A 28 -2.14 0.88 2.02
C MET A 28 -1.73 2.15 1.28
N GLU A 29 -2.35 3.29 1.59
CA GLU A 29 -1.99 4.59 1.02
C GLU A 29 -0.53 4.97 1.33
N VAL A 30 -0.10 4.81 2.59
CA VAL A 30 1.29 5.07 3.00
C VAL A 30 2.26 4.12 2.30
N LEU A 31 1.91 2.83 2.20
CA LEU A 31 2.73 1.84 1.51
C LEU A 31 2.92 2.21 0.03
N SER A 32 1.84 2.57 -0.66
CA SER A 32 1.90 3.00 -2.05
C SER A 32 2.78 4.24 -2.23
N ILE A 33 2.65 5.25 -1.37
CA ILE A 33 3.51 6.45 -1.43
C ILE A 33 4.98 6.06 -1.34
N ILE A 34 5.34 5.19 -0.37
CA ILE A 34 6.73 4.75 -0.19
C ILE A 34 7.19 3.94 -1.41
N ALA A 35 6.41 2.97 -1.89
CA ALA A 35 6.80 2.12 -3.01
C ALA A 35 7.19 2.91 -4.26
N TYR A 36 6.43 3.98 -4.59
CA TYR A 36 6.66 4.79 -5.78
C TYR A 36 7.64 5.96 -5.60
N LYS A 37 7.84 6.46 -4.37
CA LYS A 37 8.64 7.68 -4.13
C LYS A 37 9.84 7.48 -3.20
N GLN A 38 10.11 6.26 -2.77
CA GLN A 38 11.26 5.95 -1.92
C GLN A 38 12.59 6.46 -2.51
N PRO A 39 13.55 6.84 -1.65
CA PRO A 39 13.45 6.86 -0.19
C PRO A 39 12.78 8.13 0.36
N MET A 40 11.93 7.99 1.38
CA MET A 40 11.12 9.09 1.93
C MET A 40 11.16 9.18 3.46
N THR A 41 11.11 10.40 4.00
CA THR A 41 10.95 10.65 5.43
C THR A 41 9.47 10.63 5.84
N ARG A 42 9.21 10.37 7.14
CA ARG A 42 7.83 10.48 7.69
C ARG A 42 7.19 11.83 7.38
N LEU A 43 7.96 12.92 7.48
CA LEU A 43 7.41 14.27 7.31
C LEU A 43 6.96 14.52 5.88
N GLU A 44 7.70 14.02 4.89
CA GLU A 44 7.30 14.11 3.48
C GLU A 44 6.07 13.25 3.18
N ILE A 45 5.97 12.06 3.79
CA ILE A 45 4.78 11.20 3.68
C ILE A 45 3.56 11.91 4.28
N ASP A 46 3.70 12.50 5.47
CA ASP A 46 2.64 13.25 6.13
C ASP A 46 2.18 14.46 5.27
N LEU A 47 3.12 15.14 4.60
CA LEU A 47 2.81 16.24 3.69
C LEU A 47 2.01 15.78 2.46
N LEU A 48 2.37 14.64 1.86
CA LEU A 48 1.64 14.10 0.71
C LEU A 48 0.23 13.63 1.09
N ARG A 49 0.06 13.06 2.29
CA ARG A 49 -1.24 12.58 2.77
C ARG A 49 -2.11 13.65 3.41
N GLY A 50 -1.51 14.74 3.86
CA GLY A 50 -2.18 15.79 4.63
C GLY A 50 -2.56 15.39 6.06
N VAL A 51 -2.14 14.21 6.53
CA VAL A 51 -2.44 13.70 7.89
C VAL A 51 -1.25 12.91 8.44
N ASN A 52 -1.24 12.69 9.76
CA ASN A 52 -0.17 11.95 10.41
C ASN A 52 -0.15 10.46 10.00
N SER A 53 1.04 9.93 9.70
CA SER A 53 1.26 8.58 9.19
C SER A 53 2.07 7.69 10.13
N SER A 54 2.34 8.15 11.36
CA SER A 54 3.20 7.42 12.31
C SER A 54 2.69 6.02 12.64
N GLY A 55 1.38 5.87 12.85
CA GLY A 55 0.75 4.57 13.11
C GLY A 55 0.87 3.62 11.91
N ALA A 56 0.59 4.12 10.71
CA ALA A 56 0.72 3.34 9.48
C ALA A 56 2.16 2.88 9.22
N ILE A 57 3.15 3.75 9.39
CA ILE A 57 4.58 3.40 9.28
C ILE A 57 4.95 2.32 10.30
N THR A 58 4.47 2.45 11.54
CA THR A 58 4.73 1.45 12.59
C THR A 58 4.17 0.08 12.21
N THR A 59 2.93 0.03 11.71
CA THR A 59 2.30 -1.20 11.23
C THR A 59 3.03 -1.81 10.04
N LEU A 60 3.38 -1.01 9.03
CA LEU A 60 4.05 -1.50 7.83
C LEU A 60 5.44 -2.07 8.13
N ARG A 61 6.18 -1.45 9.06
CA ARG A 61 7.46 -1.99 9.57
C ARG A 61 7.26 -3.28 10.35
N ALA A 62 6.20 -3.37 11.16
CA ALA A 62 5.90 -4.60 11.91
C ALA A 62 5.54 -5.78 10.99
N TYR A 63 5.04 -5.50 9.78
CA TYR A 63 4.80 -6.49 8.74
C TYR A 63 5.97 -6.66 7.78
N ASP A 64 7.12 -6.04 8.06
CA ASP A 64 8.31 -6.10 7.22
C ASP A 64 8.09 -5.66 5.77
N LEU A 65 7.08 -4.82 5.51
CA LEU A 65 6.80 -4.28 4.17
C LEU A 65 7.65 -3.06 3.84
N ILE A 66 8.09 -2.34 4.86
CA ILE A 66 9.02 -1.21 4.74
C ILE A 66 10.06 -1.28 5.85
N ASP A 67 11.23 -0.68 5.64
CA ASP A 67 12.18 -0.46 6.72
C ASP A 67 12.95 0.86 6.58
N LYS A 68 13.67 1.24 7.64
CA LYS A 68 14.55 2.39 7.68
C LYS A 68 15.86 2.05 6.98
N ILE A 69 16.19 2.79 5.93
CA ILE A 69 17.44 2.61 5.16
C ILE A 69 18.52 3.65 5.50
N GLY A 70 18.18 4.69 6.28
CA GLY A 70 19.12 5.75 6.63
C GLY A 70 18.48 6.92 7.37
N GLU A 71 19.22 8.02 7.45
CA GLU A 71 18.80 9.30 8.02
C GLU A 71 19.25 10.44 7.10
N VAL A 72 18.48 11.52 7.04
CA VAL A 72 18.89 12.75 6.35
C VAL A 72 19.79 13.56 7.27
N GLU A 73 20.90 14.09 6.74
CA GLU A 73 21.81 15.03 7.43
C GLU A 73 21.18 16.44 7.52
N ALA A 74 20.07 16.53 8.25
CA ALA A 74 19.32 17.74 8.54
C ALA A 74 18.97 17.82 10.04
N PRO A 75 18.56 18.99 10.56
CA PRO A 75 18.15 19.11 11.96
C PRO A 75 17.08 18.08 12.35
N GLY A 76 17.33 17.34 13.43
CA GLY A 76 16.45 16.25 13.89
C GLY A 76 16.67 14.89 13.23
N ARG A 77 17.60 14.78 12.26
CA ARG A 77 18.03 13.54 11.57
C ARG A 77 16.86 12.60 11.25
N PRO A 78 15.89 13.05 10.42
CA PRO A 78 14.71 12.25 10.13
C PRO A 78 15.11 10.96 9.41
N SER A 79 14.46 9.86 9.78
CA SER A 79 14.69 8.54 9.19
C SER A 79 14.11 8.46 7.77
N LEU A 80 14.84 7.82 6.86
CA LEU A 80 14.42 7.48 5.51
C LEU A 80 13.84 6.07 5.46
N TYR A 81 12.68 5.91 4.83
CA TYR A 81 11.98 4.65 4.67
C TYR A 81 11.94 4.22 3.20
N ALA A 82 12.00 2.91 2.99
CA ALA A 82 11.92 2.23 1.69
C ALA A 82 11.22 0.88 1.87
N THR A 83 10.73 0.30 0.77
CA THR A 83 10.18 -1.06 0.74
C THR A 83 11.28 -2.11 0.93
N THR A 84 10.91 -3.27 1.44
CA THR A 84 11.81 -4.41 1.64
C THR A 84 11.71 -5.41 0.47
N GLU A 85 12.52 -6.46 0.50
CA GLU A 85 12.34 -7.62 -0.38
C GLU A 85 11.02 -8.36 -0.09
N PHE A 86 10.62 -8.46 1.19
CA PHE A 86 9.36 -9.11 1.57
C PHE A 86 8.14 -8.38 0.99
N PHE A 87 8.23 -7.06 0.76
CA PHE A 87 7.19 -6.34 0.04
C PHE A 87 6.99 -6.87 -1.38
N LEU A 88 8.06 -7.18 -2.11
CA LEU A 88 7.98 -7.71 -3.47
C LEU A 88 7.28 -9.08 -3.47
N ASP A 89 7.66 -9.95 -2.53
CA ASP A 89 7.00 -11.24 -2.31
C ASP A 89 5.51 -11.07 -1.94
N TYR A 90 5.21 -10.07 -1.10
CA TYR A 90 3.85 -9.80 -0.63
C TYR A 90 2.91 -9.37 -1.76
N ILE A 91 3.39 -8.55 -2.70
CA ILE A 91 2.58 -8.10 -3.85
C ILE A 91 2.74 -8.99 -5.10
N GLY A 92 3.69 -9.92 -5.09
CA GLY A 92 3.87 -10.93 -6.14
C GLY A 92 4.64 -10.45 -7.37
N ILE A 93 5.60 -9.54 -7.20
CA ILE A 93 6.50 -9.06 -8.27
C ILE A 93 7.96 -9.34 -7.91
N ASN A 94 8.89 -9.28 -8.88
CA ASN A 94 10.31 -9.55 -8.65
C ASN A 94 11.19 -8.30 -8.66
N SER A 95 10.68 -7.18 -9.19
CA SER A 95 11.35 -5.88 -9.18
C SER A 95 10.34 -4.76 -8.99
N LEU A 96 10.77 -3.65 -8.40
CA LEU A 96 9.99 -2.41 -8.33
C LEU A 96 9.65 -1.84 -9.71
N ASP A 97 10.42 -2.18 -10.75
CA ASP A 97 10.15 -1.78 -12.13
C ASP A 97 8.88 -2.44 -12.71
N GLU A 98 8.36 -3.49 -12.06
CA GLU A 98 7.10 -4.13 -12.42
C GLU A 98 5.88 -3.40 -11.81
N LEU A 99 6.10 -2.38 -10.97
CA LEU A 99 5.01 -1.54 -10.47
C LEU A 99 4.35 -0.79 -11.65
N PRO A 100 3.00 -0.70 -11.66
CA PRO A 100 2.29 0.06 -12.67
C PRO A 100 2.80 1.50 -12.79
N GLU A 101 3.04 1.97 -14.01
CA GLU A 101 3.42 3.37 -14.23
C GLU A 101 2.28 4.30 -13.78
N ILE A 102 2.65 5.37 -13.08
CA ILE A 102 1.69 6.42 -12.70
C ILE A 102 1.50 7.34 -13.90
N ASN A 103 0.50 7.09 -14.73
CA ASN A 103 0.10 7.98 -15.81
C ASN A 103 -0.98 8.96 -15.33
N GLU A 104 -0.68 10.26 -15.32
CA GLU A 104 -1.60 11.31 -14.88
C GLU A 104 -2.88 11.36 -15.74
N ASP A 105 -2.80 11.01 -17.02
CA ASP A 105 -3.94 11.01 -17.93
C ASP A 105 -4.95 9.89 -17.61
N ASP A 106 -4.45 8.71 -17.23
CA ASP A 106 -5.28 7.57 -16.84
C ASP A 106 -6.00 7.84 -15.50
N PHE A 107 -5.31 8.48 -14.56
CA PHE A 107 -5.90 8.92 -13.30
C PHE A 107 -7.02 9.96 -13.51
N ALA A 108 -6.86 10.88 -14.46
CA ALA A 108 -7.88 11.87 -14.77
C ALA A 108 -9.14 11.23 -15.38
N ALA A 109 -8.96 10.28 -16.29
CA ALA A 109 -10.05 9.54 -16.93
C ALA A 109 -10.84 8.68 -15.92
N GLU A 110 -10.15 7.99 -15.01
CA GLU A 110 -10.77 7.17 -13.98
C GLU A 110 -11.51 8.01 -12.93
N LYS A 111 -10.90 9.13 -12.52
CA LYS A 111 -11.53 10.10 -11.62
C LYS A 111 -12.81 10.68 -12.22
N GLN A 112 -12.81 11.02 -13.51
CA GLN A 112 -13.99 11.53 -14.21
C GLN A 112 -15.13 10.49 -14.27
N ARG A 113 -14.81 9.21 -14.54
CA ARG A 113 -15.81 8.13 -14.51
C ARG A 113 -16.43 7.94 -13.13
N LEU A 114 -15.60 7.92 -12.09
CA LEU A 114 -16.07 7.72 -10.71
C LEU A 114 -17.07 8.81 -10.27
N PHE A 115 -16.82 10.07 -10.65
CA PHE A 115 -17.76 11.16 -10.37
C PHE A 115 -19.03 11.10 -11.22
N THR A 116 -18.92 10.70 -12.49
CA THR A 116 -20.08 10.58 -13.38
C THR A 116 -21.03 9.47 -12.91
N ASP A 117 -20.49 8.32 -12.50
CA ASP A 117 -21.29 7.20 -11.98
C ASP A 117 -21.95 7.54 -10.63
N THR A 118 -21.27 8.36 -9.80
CA THR A 118 -21.83 8.80 -8.51
C THR A 118 -23.00 9.78 -8.71
N ASP A 119 -22.89 10.71 -9.66
CA ASP A 119 -23.96 11.66 -9.96
C ASP A 119 -25.19 10.94 -10.55
N LEU A 120 -24.99 9.93 -11.39
CA LEU A 120 -26.08 9.11 -11.95
C LEU A 120 -26.85 8.33 -10.88
N LEU A 121 -26.15 7.78 -9.88
CA LEU A 121 -26.78 7.06 -8.76
C LEU A 121 -27.58 7.99 -7.83
N LEU A 122 -27.14 9.25 -7.70
CA LEU A 122 -27.86 10.26 -6.90
C LEU A 122 -29.11 10.78 -7.60
N GLU A 123 -29.10 10.86 -8.93
CA GLU A 123 -30.29 11.22 -9.71
C GLU A 123 -31.36 10.11 -9.66
N GLU A 124 -30.97 8.84 -9.70
CA GLU A 124 -31.91 7.71 -9.58
C GLU A 124 -32.57 7.60 -8.19
N GLU A 125 -31.90 7.99 -7.09
CA GLU A 125 -32.48 7.98 -5.74
C GLU A 125 -33.44 9.15 -5.45
N LEU A 126 -33.45 10.21 -6.27
CA LEU A 126 -34.31 11.38 -6.10
C LEU A 126 -35.63 11.29 -6.89
N GLU A 127 -35.79 10.25 -7.72
CA GLU A 127 -37.00 9.99 -8.51
C GLU A 127 -38.00 9.04 -7.83
N ASP A 128 -37.69 8.51 -6.62
CA ASP A 128 -38.58 7.68 -5.76
C ASP A 128 -39.21 8.44 -4.57
#